data_AF-A0A9N9DUU1-F1
#
_entry.id   AF-A0A9N9DUU1-F1
#
_cell.length_a   1.000
_cell.length_b   1.000
_cell.length_c   1.000
_cell.angle_alpha   90.00
_cell.angle_beta   90.00
_cell.angle_gamma   90.00
#
_symmetry.space_group_name_H-M   'P 1'
#
loop_
_entity.id
_entity.type
_entity.pdbx_description
1 polymer ?
#
loop_
_entity_poly.entity_id
_entity_poly.type
_entity_poly.pdbx_seq_one_letter_code
_entity_poly.pdbx_strand_id
1 'polypeptide(L)'
;NDKCIASPTSPGSFFEWTHSGIFAYYGVPLPEEFRHIRNCSGGVLVFNTHTVSKLLGELLNCALNKDCIAPPGSNRKNHRQDQAVLTYLSAREGCFCTKNTTTFNVINHMDSDCAENIVRFEQLNSVPWNIAEQDRLGMKKFKNRHKGQWWELLWEVEP
;
A
#
# COMPACT_ATOMS: atom_id res chain seq x y z
N ASN A 1 18.20 -6.21 12.84
CA ASN A 1 18.13 -4.74 12.93
C ASN A 1 16.66 -4.43 13.15
N ASP A 2 16.24 -4.41 14.40
CA ASP A 2 14.84 -4.71 14.74
C ASP A 2 13.92 -3.49 14.54
N LYS A 3 14.51 -2.34 14.18
CA LYS A 3 13.83 -1.07 13.90
C LYS A 3 13.21 -1.00 12.50
N CYS A 4 13.44 -2.00 11.65
CA CYS A 4 12.97 -2.01 10.25
C CYS A 4 11.67 -2.81 10.09
N ILE A 5 10.79 -2.33 9.22
CA ILE A 5 9.73 -3.16 8.63
C ILE A 5 10.34 -3.93 7.46
N ALA A 6 10.15 -5.25 7.45
CA ALA A 6 10.45 -6.09 6.31
C ALA A 6 9.20 -6.20 5.42
N SER A 7 9.38 -5.91 4.13
CA SER A 7 8.37 -6.09 3.10
C SER A 7 9.04 -6.62 1.84
N PRO A 8 8.34 -7.40 1.00
CA PRO A 8 8.80 -7.70 -0.35
C PRO A 8 9.08 -6.42 -1.12
N THR A 9 9.91 -6.53 -2.13
CA THR A 9 10.14 -5.46 -3.10
C THR A 9 9.08 -5.46 -4.19
N SER A 10 8.75 -4.28 -4.69
CA SER A 10 7.88 -4.04 -5.84
C SER A 10 8.70 -3.61 -7.06
N PRO A 11 8.25 -3.90 -8.30
CA PRO A 11 8.89 -3.40 -9.51
C PRO A 11 8.92 -1.87 -9.59
N GLY A 12 9.98 -1.34 -10.21
CA GLY A 12 10.21 0.10 -10.41
C GLY A 12 10.81 0.81 -9.20
N SER A 13 11.37 2.00 -9.46
CA SER A 13 12.08 2.81 -8.49
C SER A 13 11.12 3.64 -7.62
N PHE A 14 11.61 4.04 -6.46
CA PHE A 14 10.89 4.94 -5.57
C PHE A 14 10.46 6.24 -6.28
N PHE A 15 11.32 6.79 -7.14
CA PHE A 15 11.00 8.00 -7.91
C PHE A 15 9.88 7.81 -8.94
N GLU A 16 9.79 6.63 -9.56
CA GLU A 16 8.71 6.33 -10.52
C GLU A 16 7.33 6.25 -9.83
N TRP A 17 7.31 5.83 -8.57
CA TRP A 17 6.09 5.45 -7.86
C TRP A 17 5.75 6.34 -6.65
N THR A 18 6.49 7.42 -6.43
CA THR A 18 6.28 8.34 -5.31
C THR A 18 6.02 9.74 -5.80
N HIS A 19 4.83 10.25 -5.49
CA HIS A 19 4.49 11.63 -5.75
C HIS A 19 5.30 12.56 -4.86
N SER A 20 5.81 13.67 -5.41
CA SER A 20 6.63 14.62 -4.67
C SER A 20 5.92 15.27 -3.48
N GLY A 21 4.58 15.26 -3.48
CA GLY A 21 3.74 15.72 -2.38
C GLY A 21 4.03 15.01 -1.04
N ILE A 22 4.58 13.78 -1.05
CA ILE A 22 5.05 13.13 0.18
C ILE A 22 6.14 13.95 0.87
N PHE A 23 7.15 14.41 0.11
CA PHE A 23 8.25 15.19 0.68
C PHE A 23 7.76 16.55 1.18
N ALA A 24 6.82 17.16 0.45
CA ALA A 24 6.16 18.40 0.89
C ALA A 24 5.39 18.21 2.20
N TYR A 25 4.65 17.11 2.36
CA TYR A 25 3.94 16.78 3.60
C TYR A 25 4.89 16.65 4.80
N TYR A 26 6.03 16.00 4.61
CA TYR A 26 7.04 15.86 5.66
C TYR A 26 7.97 17.08 5.80
N GLY A 27 7.82 18.12 4.98
CA GLY A 27 8.64 19.32 5.01
C GLY A 27 10.12 19.08 4.67
N VAL A 28 10.41 18.09 3.84
CA VAL A 28 11.77 17.71 3.44
C VAL A 28 12.00 17.91 1.94
N PRO A 29 13.25 18.16 1.50
CA PRO A 29 13.57 18.11 0.07
C PRO A 29 13.44 16.67 -0.46
N LEU A 30 13.31 16.55 -1.78
CA LEU A 30 13.40 15.26 -2.47
C LEU A 30 14.82 14.69 -2.25
N PRO A 31 14.98 13.51 -1.62
CA PRO A 31 16.30 12.91 -1.39
C PRO A 31 16.78 12.21 -2.67
N GLU A 32 17.84 12.73 -3.29
CA GLU A 32 18.40 12.16 -4.54
C GLU A 32 18.92 10.73 -4.31
N GLU A 33 19.41 10.45 -3.11
CA GLU A 33 19.85 9.12 -2.67
C GLU A 33 18.72 8.06 -2.72
N PHE A 34 17.45 8.48 -2.67
CA PHE A 34 16.31 7.57 -2.74
C PHE A 34 15.84 7.33 -4.17
N ARG A 35 16.40 8.01 -5.17
CA ARG A 35 15.93 7.92 -6.56
C ARG A 35 15.94 6.49 -7.13
N HIS A 36 16.95 5.70 -6.74
CA HIS A 36 17.20 4.37 -7.29
C HIS A 36 16.83 3.23 -6.34
N ILE A 37 16.31 3.52 -5.15
CA ILE A 37 15.87 2.45 -4.25
C ILE A 37 14.63 1.77 -4.83
N ARG A 38 14.54 0.46 -4.65
CA ARG A 38 13.33 -0.28 -4.99
C ARG A 38 12.25 0.03 -3.97
N ASN A 39 11.00 0.09 -4.42
CA ASN A 39 9.89 0.22 -3.51
C ASN A 39 9.73 -1.04 -2.67
N CYS A 40 9.38 -0.87 -1.41
CA CYS A 40 8.68 -1.90 -0.64
C CYS A 40 7.34 -2.20 -1.32
N SER A 41 6.73 -3.36 -1.11
CA SER A 41 5.47 -3.73 -1.79
C SER A 41 4.23 -3.27 -1.03
N GLY A 42 4.33 -3.02 0.28
CA GLY A 42 3.22 -2.61 1.14
C GLY A 42 2.24 -3.74 1.47
N GLY A 43 2.01 -4.68 0.54
CA GLY A 43 1.04 -5.77 0.72
C GLY A 43 1.39 -6.80 1.80
N VAL A 44 2.65 -6.86 2.24
CA VAL A 44 3.11 -7.68 3.36
C VAL A 44 4.07 -6.87 4.21
N LEU A 45 3.81 -6.81 5.51
CA LEU A 45 4.64 -6.13 6.51
C LEU A 45 4.98 -7.12 7.62
N VAL A 46 6.27 -7.30 7.88
CA VAL A 46 6.79 -8.11 8.99
C VAL A 46 7.65 -7.22 9.85
N PHE A 47 7.36 -7.15 11.15
CA PHE A 47 8.03 -6.23 12.05
C PHE A 47 7.94 -6.68 13.51
N ASN A 48 8.82 -6.12 14.35
CA ASN A 48 8.77 -6.32 15.79
C ASN A 48 8.05 -5.12 16.44
N THR A 49 6.92 -5.41 17.10
CA THR A 49 6.02 -4.41 17.69
C THR A 49 6.68 -3.50 18.73
N HIS A 50 7.74 -3.97 19.40
CA HIS A 50 8.46 -3.20 20.41
C HIS A 50 9.42 -2.16 19.81
N THR A 51 9.86 -2.36 18.58
CA THR A 51 10.98 -1.62 17.99
C THR A 51 10.59 -0.77 16.79
N VAL A 52 9.47 -1.05 16.12
CA VAL A 52 8.97 -0.27 14.97
C VAL A 52 7.78 0.64 15.28
N SER A 53 7.36 0.75 16.55
CA SER A 53 6.14 1.46 16.96
C SER A 53 6.08 2.89 16.42
N LYS A 54 7.21 3.60 16.40
CA LYS A 54 7.31 4.95 15.82
C LYS A 54 7.03 4.96 14.31
N LEU A 55 7.69 4.10 13.54
CA LEU A 55 7.53 4.06 12.08
C LEU A 55 6.10 3.64 11.70
N LEU A 56 5.52 2.67 12.40
CA LEU A 56 4.12 2.30 12.22
C LEU A 56 3.16 3.43 12.58
N GLY A 57 3.42 4.15 13.67
CA GLY A 57 2.62 5.31 14.05
C GLY A 57 2.64 6.40 12.96
N GLU A 58 3.79 6.67 12.37
CA GLU A 58 3.90 7.61 11.25
C GLU A 58 3.20 7.13 9.97
N LEU A 59 3.33 5.83 9.65
CA LEU A 59 2.62 5.23 8.52
C LEU A 59 1.10 5.32 8.72
N LEU A 60 0.61 5.04 9.93
CA LEU A 60 -0.80 5.16 10.29
C LEU A 60 -1.29 6.61 10.19
N ASN A 61 -0.54 7.57 10.75
CA ASN A 61 -0.88 8.99 10.67
C ASN A 61 -0.96 9.47 9.22
N CYS A 62 -0.04 9.00 8.36
CA CYS A 62 -0.08 9.30 6.94
C CYS A 62 -1.30 8.65 6.27
N ALA A 63 -1.59 7.38 6.56
CA ALA A 63 -2.75 6.67 6.02
C ALA A 63 -4.08 7.35 6.38
N LEU A 64 -4.13 7.99 7.56
CA LEU A 64 -5.28 8.76 8.03
C LEU A 64 -5.33 10.20 7.50
N ASN A 65 -4.32 10.64 6.75
CA ASN A 65 -4.27 11.99 6.17
C ASN A 65 -4.20 11.91 4.64
N LYS A 66 -5.26 12.37 3.97
CA LYS A 66 -5.37 12.35 2.50
C LYS A 66 -4.21 13.04 1.80
N ASP A 67 -3.76 14.18 2.32
CA ASP A 67 -2.66 14.95 1.72
C ASP A 67 -1.31 14.23 1.84
N CYS A 68 -1.22 13.26 2.75
CA CYS A 68 -0.08 12.36 2.87
C CYS A 68 -0.27 11.09 2.04
N ILE A 69 -1.29 10.26 2.28
CA ILE A 69 -1.42 8.95 1.63
C ILE A 69 -1.72 9.03 0.13
N ALA A 70 -2.31 10.13 -0.32
CA ALA A 70 -2.63 10.38 -1.72
C ALA A 70 -2.56 11.89 -2.01
N PRO A 71 -1.35 12.49 -2.03
CA PRO A 71 -1.18 13.92 -2.16
C PRO A 71 -1.91 14.48 -3.39
N PRO A 72 -2.36 15.75 -3.39
CA PRO A 72 -3.04 16.35 -4.52
C PRO A 72 -2.28 16.14 -5.84
N GLY A 73 -2.98 15.68 -6.88
CA GLY A 73 -2.39 15.32 -8.19
C GLY A 73 -1.86 13.88 -8.29
N SER A 74 -1.86 13.12 -7.19
CA SER A 74 -1.48 11.71 -7.21
C SER A 74 -2.49 10.83 -7.97
N ASN A 75 -1.97 9.82 -8.67
CA ASN A 75 -2.75 8.80 -9.35
C ASN A 75 -1.90 7.52 -9.52
N ARG A 76 -2.51 6.43 -10.01
CA ARG A 76 -1.83 5.13 -10.15
C ARG A 76 -0.61 5.14 -11.09
N LYS A 77 -0.43 6.17 -11.94
CA LYS A 77 0.71 6.30 -12.85
C LYS A 77 1.94 6.94 -12.19
N ASN A 78 1.77 7.67 -11.07
CA ASN A 78 2.85 8.42 -10.43
C ASN A 78 2.89 8.24 -8.89
N HIS A 79 1.97 7.50 -8.30
CA HIS A 79 1.91 7.29 -6.86
C HIS A 79 1.29 5.95 -6.49
N ARG A 80 2.01 5.18 -5.68
CA ARG A 80 1.55 3.92 -5.09
C ARG A 80 1.28 4.12 -3.59
N GLN A 81 0.37 5.02 -3.23
CA GLN A 81 -0.21 5.22 -1.90
C GLN A 81 0.66 4.73 -0.71
N ASP A 82 0.21 3.68 -0.01
CA ASP A 82 0.86 3.06 1.14
C ASP A 82 2.26 2.50 0.81
N GLN A 83 2.42 1.91 -0.37
CA GLN A 83 3.69 1.42 -0.89
C GLN A 83 4.77 2.53 -0.91
N ALA A 84 4.41 3.72 -1.39
CA ALA A 84 5.31 4.86 -1.52
C ALA A 84 5.67 5.45 -0.14
N VAL A 85 4.67 5.63 0.72
CA VAL A 85 4.87 6.13 2.09
C VAL A 85 5.76 5.18 2.89
N LEU A 86 5.48 3.87 2.86
CA LEU A 86 6.29 2.85 3.53
C LEU A 86 7.75 2.89 3.06
N THR A 87 7.95 3.01 1.74
CA THR A 87 9.30 3.05 1.17
C THR A 87 10.05 4.28 1.66
N TYR A 88 9.42 5.46 1.65
CA TYR A 88 10.01 6.69 2.16
C TYR A 88 10.40 6.56 3.65
N LEU A 89 9.44 6.18 4.50
CA LEU A 89 9.65 6.07 5.94
C LEU A 89 10.74 5.05 6.28
N SER A 90 10.77 3.91 5.58
CA SER A 90 11.80 2.90 5.76
C SER A 90 13.18 3.42 5.34
N ALA A 91 13.27 4.02 4.15
CA ALA A 91 14.53 4.56 3.62
C ALA A 91 15.11 5.66 4.51
N ARG A 92 14.25 6.51 5.09
CA ARG A 92 14.64 7.56 6.06
C ARG A 92 15.30 6.99 7.32
N GLU A 93 14.91 5.79 7.75
CA GLU A 93 15.53 5.08 8.88
C GLU A 93 16.70 4.17 8.45
N GLY A 94 17.14 4.24 7.18
CA GLY A 94 18.19 3.37 6.62
C GLY A 94 17.74 1.92 6.41
N CYS A 95 16.43 1.67 6.37
CA CYS A 95 15.83 0.36 6.16
C CYS A 95 15.38 0.20 4.71
N PHE A 96 15.91 -0.80 4.00
CA PHE A 96 15.62 -1.02 2.60
C PHE A 96 14.99 -2.38 2.35
N CYS A 97 13.90 -2.40 1.59
CA CYS A 97 13.32 -3.63 1.08
C CYS A 97 14.22 -4.21 0.00
N THR A 98 14.79 -5.39 0.25
CA THR A 98 15.76 -6.04 -0.66
C THR A 98 15.29 -7.41 -1.15
N LYS A 99 14.40 -8.06 -0.40
CA LYS A 99 13.88 -9.40 -0.69
C LYS A 99 12.67 -9.33 -1.61
N ASN A 100 12.49 -10.36 -2.44
CA ASN A 100 11.32 -10.48 -3.33
C ASN A 100 10.18 -11.25 -2.63
N THR A 101 9.02 -11.31 -3.28
CA THR A 101 7.82 -11.98 -2.78
C THR A 101 8.02 -13.47 -2.50
N THR A 102 8.84 -14.16 -3.31
CA THR A 102 9.20 -15.57 -3.10
C THR A 102 9.89 -15.81 -1.76
N THR A 103 10.70 -14.87 -1.28
CA THR A 103 11.36 -14.99 0.03
C THR A 103 10.35 -14.99 1.19
N PHE A 104 9.20 -14.34 1.00
CA PHE A 104 8.12 -14.27 1.97
C PHE A 104 7.03 -15.33 1.72
N ASN A 105 7.21 -16.22 0.72
CA ASN A 105 6.19 -17.18 0.28
C ASN A 105 4.83 -16.53 -0.02
N VAL A 106 4.85 -15.33 -0.61
CA VAL A 106 3.65 -14.62 -1.04
C VAL A 106 3.64 -14.40 -2.55
N ILE A 107 2.45 -14.21 -3.10
CA ILE A 107 2.24 -13.89 -4.51
C ILE A 107 1.50 -12.54 -4.56
N ASN A 108 2.00 -11.61 -5.38
CA ASN A 108 1.43 -10.27 -5.57
C ASN A 108 0.84 -10.10 -6.97
N HIS A 109 0.14 -8.99 -7.20
CA HIS A 109 -0.47 -8.63 -8.50
C HIS A 109 -1.51 -9.64 -9.04
N MET A 110 -2.22 -10.33 -8.15
CA MET A 110 -3.25 -11.32 -8.48
C MET A 110 -4.58 -10.70 -8.97
N ASP A 111 -4.56 -9.44 -9.41
CA ASP A 111 -5.76 -8.71 -9.83
C ASP A 111 -6.42 -9.36 -11.06
N SER A 112 -5.62 -9.85 -12.02
CA SER A 112 -6.11 -10.52 -13.23
C SER A 112 -6.70 -11.90 -12.95
N ASP A 113 -6.16 -12.58 -11.94
CA ASP A 113 -6.45 -13.98 -11.68
C ASP A 113 -7.53 -14.16 -10.61
N CYS A 114 -8.04 -13.05 -10.07
CA CYS A 114 -9.00 -13.02 -8.97
C CYS A 114 -10.23 -13.90 -9.25
N ALA A 115 -10.83 -13.79 -10.43
CA ALA A 115 -12.01 -14.57 -10.80
C ALA A 115 -11.71 -16.08 -10.88
N GLU A 116 -10.60 -16.44 -11.51
CA GLU A 116 -10.17 -17.84 -11.64
C GLU A 116 -9.83 -18.46 -10.27
N ASN A 117 -9.13 -17.70 -9.42
CA ASN A 117 -8.76 -18.15 -8.08
C ASN A 117 -9.97 -18.37 -7.18
N ILE A 118 -11.00 -17.52 -7.29
CA ILE A 118 -12.26 -17.72 -6.57
C ILE A 118 -12.91 -19.03 -7.01
N VAL A 119 -13.09 -19.25 -8.32
CA VAL A 119 -13.70 -20.48 -8.85
C VAL A 119 -12.93 -21.71 -8.39
N ARG A 120 -11.59 -21.67 -8.48
CA ARG A 120 -10.72 -22.76 -8.05
C ARG A 120 -10.86 -23.04 -6.55
N PHE A 121 -10.93 -22.00 -5.72
CA PHE A 121 -11.13 -22.13 -4.28
C PHE A 121 -12.47 -22.83 -3.97
N GLU A 122 -13.56 -22.41 -4.63
CA GLU A 122 -14.89 -22.98 -4.43
C GLU A 122 -14.93 -24.47 -4.83
N GLN A 123 -14.30 -24.83 -5.93
CA GLN A 123 -14.19 -26.21 -6.40
C GLN A 123 -13.41 -27.09 -5.42
N LEU A 124 -12.26 -26.61 -4.93
CA LEU A 124 -11.39 -27.39 -4.04
C LEU A 124 -11.99 -27.57 -2.64
N ASN A 125 -12.73 -26.57 -2.15
CA ASN A 125 -13.25 -26.59 -0.79
C ASN A 125 -14.74 -26.95 -0.70
N SER A 126 -15.41 -27.12 -1.85
CA SER A 126 -16.86 -27.40 -1.93
C SER A 126 -17.71 -26.39 -1.13
N VAL A 127 -17.21 -25.16 -0.97
CA VAL A 127 -17.89 -24.04 -0.31
C VAL A 127 -17.81 -22.81 -1.20
N PRO A 128 -18.92 -22.07 -1.39
CA PRO A 128 -18.88 -20.81 -2.12
C PRO A 128 -18.03 -19.79 -1.37
N TRP A 129 -17.25 -19.00 -2.12
CA TRP A 129 -16.49 -17.89 -1.59
C TRP A 129 -17.46 -16.75 -1.29
N ASN A 130 -18.02 -16.78 -0.08
CA ASN A 130 -18.94 -15.77 0.38
C ASN A 130 -18.18 -14.70 1.15
N ILE A 131 -18.02 -13.52 0.53
CA ILE A 131 -17.85 -12.28 1.30
C ILE A 131 -19.13 -12.07 2.10
N ALA A 132 -19.04 -11.55 3.32
CA ALA A 132 -20.24 -11.23 4.09
C ALA A 132 -21.17 -10.32 3.26
N GLU A 133 -22.50 -10.52 3.34
CA GLU A 133 -23.43 -9.73 2.52
C GLU A 133 -23.27 -8.22 2.75
N GLN A 134 -22.87 -7.84 3.97
CA GLN A 134 -22.54 -6.46 4.33
C GLN A 134 -21.39 -5.89 3.49
N ASP A 135 -20.30 -6.65 3.37
CA ASP A 135 -19.13 -6.29 2.56
C ASP A 135 -19.49 -6.28 1.07
N ARG A 136 -20.27 -7.26 0.61
CA ARG A 136 -20.72 -7.34 -0.78
C ARG A 136 -21.58 -6.13 -1.17
N LEU A 137 -22.50 -5.72 -0.28
CA LEU A 137 -23.30 -4.51 -0.44
C LEU A 137 -22.42 -3.25 -0.40
N GLY A 138 -21.43 -3.21 0.50
CA GLY A 138 -20.40 -2.17 0.55
C GLY A 138 -19.68 -2.02 -0.78
N MET A 139 -19.09 -3.10 -1.30
CA MET A 139 -18.38 -3.12 -2.59
C MET A 139 -19.27 -2.72 -3.78
N LYS A 140 -20.56 -3.14 -3.78
CA LYS A 140 -21.52 -2.75 -4.81
C LYS A 140 -21.79 -1.25 -4.87
N LYS A 141 -21.77 -0.54 -3.73
CA LYS A 141 -21.92 0.93 -3.70
C LYS A 141 -20.85 1.63 -4.51
N PHE A 142 -19.69 0.99 -4.62
CA PHE A 142 -18.58 1.57 -5.32
C PHE A 142 -18.46 1.10 -6.78
N LYS A 143 -18.75 -0.18 -7.10
CA LYS A 143 -18.55 -0.79 -8.44
C LYS A 143 -19.15 -0.03 -9.63
N ASN A 144 -20.24 0.71 -9.44
CA ASN A 144 -20.92 1.44 -10.52
C ASN A 144 -20.46 2.90 -10.67
N ARG A 145 -19.46 3.35 -9.92
CA ARG A 145 -19.00 4.75 -9.94
C ARG A 145 -17.66 4.89 -10.66
N HIS A 146 -17.52 5.99 -11.40
CA HIS A 146 -16.32 6.28 -12.19
C HIS A 146 -15.04 6.09 -11.36
N LYS A 147 -14.02 5.43 -11.95
CA LYS A 147 -12.65 5.39 -11.42
C LYS A 147 -12.20 6.83 -11.17
N GLY A 148 -12.21 7.30 -9.93
CA GLY A 148 -12.10 8.74 -9.71
C GLY A 148 -12.82 9.31 -8.47
N GLN A 149 -13.90 8.66 -8.01
CA GLN A 149 -14.79 9.27 -7.01
C GLN A 149 -14.92 8.47 -5.71
N TRP A 150 -14.15 7.38 -5.59
CA TRP A 150 -14.27 6.42 -4.49
C TRP A 150 -13.72 7.00 -3.17
N TRP A 151 -12.80 7.97 -3.29
CA TRP A 151 -12.11 8.67 -2.21
C TRP A 151 -12.77 9.99 -1.78
N GLU A 152 -13.87 10.40 -2.42
CA GLU A 152 -14.70 11.50 -1.91
C GLU A 152 -15.59 10.98 -0.77
N LEU A 153 -16.10 9.75 -0.91
CA LEU A 153 -17.03 9.13 0.05
C LEU A 153 -16.36 8.58 1.32
N LEU A 154 -15.10 8.11 1.26
CA LEU A 154 -14.43 7.53 2.44
C LEU A 154 -14.11 8.57 3.53
N TRP A 155 -14.11 9.86 3.18
CA TRP A 155 -13.82 10.97 4.09
C TRP A 155 -15.04 11.85 4.38
N GLU A 156 -16.20 11.50 3.80
CA GLU A 156 -17.50 12.11 4.11
C GLU A 156 -18.29 11.34 5.18
N VAL A 157 -17.74 10.24 5.71
CA VAL A 157 -18.34 9.50 6.84
C VAL A 157 -17.86 10.11 8.17
N GLU A 158 -18.40 11.31 8.44
CA GLU A 158 -18.54 12.06 9.71
C GLU A 158 -17.32 12.27 10.65
N PRO A 159 -17.29 13.41 11.38
CA PRO A 159 -16.16 13.87 12.22
C PRO A 159 -15.82 13.00 13.43
#